data_AF-A0A9D8IUR0-F1
#
_entry.id   AF-A0A9D8IUR0-F1
#
_cell.length_a   1.000
_cell.length_b   1.000
_cell.length_c   1.000
_cell.angle_alpha   90.00
_cell.angle_beta   90.00
_cell.angle_gamma   90.00
#
_symmetry.space_group_name_H-M   'P 1'
#
loop_
_entity.id
_entity.type
_entity.pdbx_description
1 polymer ?
#
loop_
_entity_poly.entity_id
_entity_poly.type
_entity_poly.pdbx_seq_one_letter_code
_entity_poly.pdbx_strand_id
1 'polypeptide(L)'
;MTCEYCNGNVNTSALCCEHCGRIVEPHATGTLECEHHPIPAIGLCVVCARPVCSDCAVVHDHRIFCGSPEHPKLFEEYELLYIAESEFEVDLIRRNNPDATLQFRTFPYSDHWTLVFDGRMNGVRLFVHREAATQARDYLKARDLIE
;
A
#
# COMPACT_ATOMS: atom_id res chain seq x y z
N MET A 1 1.37 -1.88 17.20
CA MET A 1 -0.03 -1.88 17.70
C MET A 1 -0.86 -2.81 16.85
N THR A 2 -2.04 -3.22 17.30
CA THR A 2 -2.96 -4.04 16.50
C THR A 2 -3.99 -3.14 15.83
N CYS A 3 -4.29 -3.36 14.55
CA CYS A 3 -5.38 -2.67 13.87
C CYS A 3 -6.72 -3.12 14.45
N GLU A 4 -7.53 -2.19 14.94
CA GLU A 4 -8.86 -2.49 15.48
C GLU A 4 -9.85 -3.01 14.42
N TYR A 5 -9.55 -2.79 13.14
CA TYR A 5 -10.44 -3.17 12.04
C TYR A 5 -10.15 -4.58 11.49
N CYS A 6 -8.87 -4.95 11.35
CA CYS A 6 -8.48 -6.23 10.74
C CYS A 6 -7.64 -7.14 11.64
N ASN A 7 -7.35 -6.70 12.87
CA ASN A 7 -6.46 -7.38 13.82
C ASN A 7 -5.02 -7.62 13.34
N GLY A 8 -4.62 -7.00 12.21
CA GLY A 8 -3.25 -7.05 11.71
C GLY A 8 -2.29 -6.21 12.56
N ASN A 9 -1.01 -6.56 12.55
CA ASN A 9 0.02 -5.73 13.16
C ASN A 9 0.20 -4.44 12.35
N VAL A 10 0.24 -3.31 13.04
CA VAL A 10 0.43 -1.99 12.44
C VAL A 10 1.56 -1.28 13.16
N ASN A 11 2.42 -0.63 12.37
CA ASN A 11 3.40 0.30 12.88
C ASN A 11 2.67 1.53 13.46
N THR A 12 2.96 1.87 14.71
CA THR A 12 2.33 2.99 15.43
C THR A 12 2.61 4.36 14.80
N SER A 13 3.62 4.48 13.95
CA SER A 13 3.90 5.71 13.19
C SER A 13 3.25 5.74 11.81
N ALA A 14 2.60 4.64 11.38
CA ALA A 14 1.98 4.59 10.07
C ALA A 14 0.66 5.39 10.05
N LEU A 15 0.38 6.07 8.94
CA LEU A 15 -0.88 6.78 8.74
C LEU A 15 -2.07 5.81 8.63
N CYS A 16 -1.83 4.64 8.04
CA CYS A 16 -2.85 3.63 7.80
C CYS A 16 -2.30 2.22 8.03
N CYS A 17 -3.20 1.28 8.31
CA CYS A 17 -2.89 -0.13 8.35
C CYS A 17 -2.58 -0.63 6.94
N GLU A 18 -1.40 -1.20 6.73
CA GLU A 18 -0.97 -1.73 5.43
C GLU A 18 -1.80 -2.94 4.99
N HIS A 19 -2.40 -3.68 5.93
CA HIS A 19 -3.19 -4.87 5.64
C HIS A 19 -4.62 -4.55 5.16
N CYS A 20 -5.27 -3.54 5.73
CA CYS A 20 -6.67 -3.21 5.46
C CYS A 20 -6.91 -1.83 4.88
N GLY A 21 -5.91 -0.94 4.89
CA GLY A 21 -6.01 0.42 4.38
C GLY A 21 -6.70 1.40 5.34
N ARG A 22 -7.17 0.95 6.52
CA ARG A 22 -7.82 1.83 7.49
C ARG A 22 -6.83 2.85 8.04
N ILE A 23 -7.20 4.13 8.10
CA ILE A 23 -6.41 5.14 8.81
C ILE A 23 -6.40 4.77 10.30
N VAL A 24 -5.23 4.78 10.92
CA VAL A 24 -5.07 4.42 12.34
C VAL A 24 -5.03 5.66 13.22
N GLU A 25 -5.49 5.54 14.45
CA GLU A 25 -5.38 6.61 15.45
C GLU A 25 -3.90 6.94 15.75
N PRO A 26 -3.54 8.21 15.97
CA PRO A 26 -4.42 9.38 16.13
C PRO A 26 -4.83 10.06 14.81
N HIS A 27 -4.49 9.49 13.66
CA HIS A 27 -4.70 10.14 12.36
C HIS A 27 -6.15 10.06 11.84
N ALA A 28 -7.01 9.26 12.46
CA ALA A 28 -8.35 8.98 11.98
C ALA A 28 -9.29 10.20 11.93
N THR A 29 -8.91 11.33 12.52
CA THR A 29 -9.74 12.54 12.59
C THR A 29 -9.30 13.61 11.58
N GLY A 30 -9.95 13.61 10.41
CA GLY A 30 -9.96 14.76 9.47
C GLY A 30 -8.61 15.16 8.87
N THR A 31 -7.56 14.34 9.02
CA THR A 31 -6.21 14.66 8.52
C THR A 31 -6.06 14.42 7.02
N LEU A 32 -6.91 13.58 6.42
CA LEU A 32 -6.82 13.21 5.03
C LEU A 32 -8.20 13.30 4.37
N GLU A 33 -8.28 14.00 3.25
CA GLU A 33 -9.50 14.09 2.45
C GLU A 33 -9.52 12.99 1.39
N CYS A 34 -10.72 12.64 0.94
CA CYS A 34 -10.86 11.79 -0.24
C CYS A 34 -10.30 12.49 -1.47
N GLU A 35 -9.60 11.75 -2.32
CA GLU A 35 -9.04 12.31 -3.56
C GLU A 35 -10.11 12.83 -4.54
N HIS A 36 -11.34 12.32 -4.46
CA HIS A 36 -12.44 12.70 -5.35
C HIS A 36 -13.45 13.68 -4.73
N HIS A 37 -13.47 13.81 -3.40
CA HIS A 37 -14.50 14.58 -2.70
C HIS A 37 -13.90 15.35 -1.53
N PRO A 38 -14.34 16.59 -1.26
CA PRO A 38 -13.87 17.40 -0.13
C PRO A 38 -14.51 16.95 1.19
N ILE A 39 -14.42 15.65 1.49
CA ILE A 39 -14.89 15.03 2.72
C ILE A 39 -13.80 14.10 3.27
N PRO A 40 -13.80 13.81 4.59
CA PRO A 40 -12.77 12.97 5.19
C PRO A 40 -12.67 11.59 4.56
N ALA A 41 -11.45 11.15 4.29
CA ALA A 41 -11.16 9.78 3.90
C ALA A 41 -11.39 8.84 5.11
N ILE A 42 -11.95 7.67 4.85
CA ILE A 42 -12.09 6.60 5.85
C ILE A 42 -10.87 5.66 5.84
N GLY A 43 -10.04 5.76 4.81
CA GLY A 43 -8.95 4.85 4.53
C GLY A 43 -8.22 5.18 3.23
N LEU A 44 -7.20 4.38 2.95
CA LEU A 44 -6.41 4.40 1.74
C LEU A 44 -6.61 3.07 1.02
N CYS A 45 -6.62 3.09 -0.30
CA CYS A 45 -6.68 1.87 -1.09
C CYS A 45 -5.48 0.97 -0.76
N VAL A 46 -5.71 -0.31 -0.44
CA VAL A 46 -4.63 -1.25 -0.11
C VAL A 46 -3.69 -1.55 -1.28
N VAL A 47 -4.05 -1.18 -2.52
CA VAL A 47 -3.21 -1.34 -3.71
C VAL A 47 -2.43 -0.06 -4.02
N CYS A 48 -3.13 1.01 -4.40
CA CYS A 48 -2.49 2.23 -4.85
C CYS A 48 -2.32 3.32 -3.78
N ALA A 49 -2.81 3.09 -2.56
CA ALA A 49 -2.85 4.06 -1.47
C ALA A 49 -3.74 5.30 -1.67
N ARG A 50 -4.50 5.40 -2.76
CA ARG A 50 -5.50 6.47 -2.97
C ARG A 50 -6.38 6.66 -1.72
N PRO A 51 -6.46 7.87 -1.15
CA PRO A 51 -7.41 8.18 -0.07
C PRO A 51 -8.86 8.17 -0.54
N VAL A 52 -9.73 7.48 0.20
CA VAL A 52 -11.15 7.30 -0.18
C VAL A 52 -12.11 7.55 0.98
N CYS A 53 -13.20 8.25 0.70
CA CYS A 53 -14.35 8.39 1.60
C CYS A 53 -15.23 7.13 1.57
N SER A 54 -16.28 7.09 2.40
CA SER A 54 -17.27 5.99 2.44
C SER A 54 -17.90 5.69 1.08
N ASP A 55 -18.09 6.72 0.24
CA ASP A 55 -18.82 6.59 -1.02
C ASP A 55 -17.91 6.12 -2.17
N CYS A 56 -16.61 6.44 -2.09
CA CYS A 56 -15.60 5.98 -3.05
C CYS A 56 -14.95 4.64 -2.68
N ALA A 57 -15.10 4.22 -1.42
CA ALA A 57 -14.50 3.00 -0.92
C ALA A 57 -15.31 1.78 -1.37
N VAL A 58 -14.60 0.79 -1.90
CA VAL A 58 -15.12 -0.56 -2.07
C VAL A 58 -14.50 -1.40 -0.97
N VAL A 59 -15.31 -1.96 -0.08
CA VAL A 59 -14.84 -2.77 1.04
C VAL A 59 -15.06 -4.25 0.75
N HIS A 60 -13.98 -5.04 0.80
CA HIS A 60 -14.03 -6.49 0.61
C HIS A 60 -13.06 -7.16 1.58
N ASP A 61 -13.49 -8.20 2.31
CA ASP A 61 -12.70 -8.92 3.31
C ASP A 61 -11.95 -8.02 4.30
N HIS A 62 -12.65 -7.03 4.85
CA HIS A 62 -12.08 -6.01 5.74
C HIS A 62 -10.91 -5.22 5.13
N ARG A 63 -10.89 -5.03 3.82
CA ARG A 63 -9.89 -4.21 3.11
C ARG A 63 -10.58 -3.10 2.33
N ILE A 64 -9.92 -1.96 2.28
CA ILE A 64 -10.40 -0.77 1.57
C ILE A 64 -9.74 -0.71 0.19
N PHE A 65 -10.56 -0.69 -0.85
CA PHE A 65 -10.17 -0.45 -2.23
C PHE A 65 -10.77 0.88 -2.70
N CYS A 66 -10.12 1.54 -3.67
CA CYS A 66 -10.76 2.62 -4.40
C CYS A 66 -11.68 2.06 -5.48
N GLY A 67 -12.45 2.93 -6.15
CA GLY A 67 -13.40 2.53 -7.21
C GLY A 67 -12.79 1.91 -8.48
N SER A 68 -11.48 1.60 -8.51
CA SER A 68 -10.86 0.87 -9.61
C SER A 68 -11.29 -0.61 -9.55
N PRO A 69 -11.95 -1.15 -10.59
CA PRO A 69 -12.40 -2.55 -10.59
C PRO A 69 -11.24 -3.55 -10.68
N GLU A 70 -10.04 -3.11 -11.02
CA GLU A 70 -8.85 -3.96 -11.12
C GLU A 70 -8.17 -4.17 -9.77
N HIS A 71 -8.30 -3.23 -8.83
CA HIS A 71 -7.55 -3.28 -7.56
C HIS A 71 -7.97 -4.46 -6.66
N PRO A 72 -9.26 -4.82 -6.53
CA PRO A 72 -9.64 -6.04 -5.82
C PRO A 72 -8.99 -7.29 -6.43
N LYS A 73 -9.03 -7.42 -7.76
CA LYS A 73 -8.46 -8.57 -8.50
C LYS A 73 -6.95 -8.66 -8.36
N LEU A 74 -6.26 -7.51 -8.46
CA LEU A 74 -4.83 -7.44 -8.23
C LEU A 74 -4.47 -7.93 -6.83
N PHE A 75 -5.28 -7.61 -5.83
CA PHE A 75 -5.02 -8.06 -4.48
C PHE A 75 -5.27 -9.56 -4.27
N GLU A 76 -6.15 -10.18 -5.05
CA GLU A 76 -6.33 -11.63 -5.05
C GLU A 76 -5.10 -12.35 -5.64
N GLU A 77 -4.50 -11.81 -6.71
CA GLU A 77 -3.40 -12.45 -7.43
C GLU A 77 -2.01 -12.07 -6.92
N TYR A 78 -1.87 -10.89 -6.30
CA TYR A 78 -0.61 -10.31 -5.87
C TYR A 78 -0.57 -10.11 -4.35
N GLU A 79 0.64 -10.10 -3.82
CA GLU A 79 0.93 -9.82 -2.42
C GLU A 79 1.82 -8.59 -2.30
N LEU A 80 1.49 -7.72 -1.34
CA LEU A 80 2.37 -6.62 -0.95
C LEU A 80 3.61 -7.20 -0.26
N LEU A 81 4.77 -7.01 -0.87
CA LEU A 81 6.03 -7.46 -0.30
C LEU A 81 6.61 -6.43 0.66
N TYR A 82 6.59 -5.18 0.20
CA TYR A 82 7.40 -4.11 0.77
C TYR A 82 6.86 -2.75 0.33
N ILE A 83 7.04 -1.75 1.19
CA ILE A 83 6.78 -0.35 0.88
C ILE A 83 8.14 0.34 0.89
N ALA A 84 8.67 0.61 -0.30
CA ALA A 84 9.93 1.30 -0.47
C ALA A 84 9.79 2.78 -0.12
N GLU A 85 10.85 3.40 0.37
CA GLU A 85 10.86 4.82 0.73
C GLU A 85 10.87 5.72 -0.51
N SER A 86 11.35 5.21 -1.65
CA SER A 86 11.47 5.97 -2.89
C SER A 86 11.33 5.11 -4.15
N GLU A 87 11.00 5.77 -5.26
CA GLU A 87 11.02 5.14 -6.60
C GLU A 87 12.42 4.66 -6.98
N PHE A 88 13.47 5.34 -6.51
CA PHE A 88 14.85 4.95 -6.76
C PHE A 88 15.20 3.57 -6.18
N GLU A 89 14.76 3.29 -4.95
CA GLU A 89 14.96 2.01 -4.29
C GLU A 89 14.28 0.87 -5.05
N VAL A 90 13.04 1.09 -5.50
CA VAL A 90 12.30 0.14 -6.34
C VAL A 90 13.01 -0.11 -7.67
N ASP A 91 13.55 0.94 -8.27
CA ASP A 91 14.33 0.85 -9.50
C ASP A 91 15.60 0.00 -9.31
N LEU A 92 16.28 0.15 -8.17
CA LEU A 92 17.42 -0.71 -7.81
C LEU A 92 16.98 -2.17 -7.66
N ILE A 93 15.86 -2.44 -6.99
CA ILE A 93 15.31 -3.80 -6.84
C ILE A 93 15.06 -4.42 -8.22
N ARG A 94 14.38 -3.70 -9.11
CA ARG A 94 14.00 -4.18 -10.44
C ARG A 94 15.21 -4.42 -11.34
N ARG A 95 16.19 -3.52 -11.33
CA ARG A 95 17.39 -3.62 -12.19
C ARG A 95 18.35 -4.70 -11.74
N ASN A 96 18.45 -4.95 -10.44
CA ASN A 96 19.34 -5.96 -9.88
C ASN A 96 18.68 -7.33 -9.73
N ASN A 97 17.39 -7.45 -10.05
CA ASN A 97 16.68 -8.72 -10.04
C ASN A 97 17.23 -9.65 -11.13
N PRO A 98 17.93 -10.74 -10.76
CA PRO A 98 18.48 -11.68 -11.73
C PRO A 98 17.42 -12.64 -12.28
N ASP A 99 16.23 -12.69 -11.68
CA ASP A 99 15.18 -13.63 -12.02
C ASP A 99 14.03 -12.95 -12.77
N ALA A 100 13.97 -13.19 -14.07
CA ALA A 100 12.91 -12.67 -14.94
C ALA A 100 11.50 -13.16 -14.57
N THR A 101 11.37 -14.19 -13.73
CA THR A 101 10.07 -14.69 -13.24
C THR A 101 9.50 -13.83 -12.12
N LEU A 102 10.34 -13.07 -11.40
CA LEU A 102 9.90 -12.13 -10.37
C LEU A 102 9.42 -10.82 -11.02
N GLN A 103 8.15 -10.83 -11.46
CA GLN A 103 7.50 -9.64 -12.01
C GLN A 103 6.92 -8.77 -10.89
N PHE A 104 7.60 -7.66 -10.63
CA PHE A 104 7.16 -6.68 -9.65
C PHE A 104 6.20 -5.65 -10.27
N ARG A 105 5.08 -5.39 -9.58
CA ARG A 105 4.19 -4.25 -9.85
C ARG A 105 4.37 -3.19 -8.78
N THR A 106 4.27 -1.93 -9.17
CA THR A 106 4.61 -0.79 -8.32
C THR A 106 3.50 0.23 -8.32
N PHE A 107 3.17 0.75 -7.14
CA PHE A 107 2.20 1.84 -6.99
C PHE A 107 2.80 2.95 -6.14
N PRO A 108 3.34 4.01 -6.76
CA PRO A 108 3.88 5.17 -6.07
C PRO A 108 2.78 5.96 -5.33
N TYR A 109 3.09 6.49 -4.15
CA TYR A 109 2.19 7.43 -3.46
C TYR A 109 2.13 8.79 -4.16
N SER A 110 3.16 9.11 -4.93
CA SER A 110 3.25 10.31 -5.78
C SER A 110 2.15 10.38 -6.84
N ASP A 111 1.51 9.26 -7.18
CA ASP A 111 0.34 9.23 -8.08
C ASP A 111 -0.91 9.90 -7.47
N HIS A 112 -0.89 10.18 -6.16
CA HIS A 112 -2.04 10.68 -5.40
C HIS A 112 -1.71 12.03 -4.74
N TRP A 113 -2.16 13.12 -5.35
CA TRP A 113 -1.82 14.49 -4.94
C TRP A 113 -2.11 14.78 -3.46
N THR A 114 -3.21 14.26 -2.91
CA THR A 114 -3.58 14.45 -1.49
C THR A 114 -2.51 13.92 -0.53
N LEU A 115 -1.77 12.87 -0.93
CA LEU A 115 -0.68 12.31 -0.13
C LEU A 115 0.61 13.13 -0.26
N VAL A 116 0.89 13.64 -1.46
CA VAL A 116 2.07 14.46 -1.75
C VAL A 116 2.02 15.78 -0.98
N PHE A 117 0.86 16.44 -0.94
CA PHE A 117 0.72 17.75 -0.27
C PHE A 117 0.80 17.67 1.25
N ASP A 118 0.37 16.57 1.86
CA ASP A 118 0.48 16.39 3.32
C ASP A 118 1.93 16.05 3.73
N GLY A 119 2.79 15.58 2.81
CA GLY A 119 4.20 15.27 3.07
C GLY A 119 4.43 14.12 4.07
N ARG A 120 3.36 13.50 4.57
CA ARG A 120 3.38 12.40 5.54
C ARG A 120 3.62 11.03 4.91
N MET A 121 3.48 10.94 3.59
CA MET A 121 3.49 9.68 2.86
C MET A 121 4.35 9.85 1.60
N ASN A 122 5.59 9.41 1.70
CA ASN A 122 6.45 9.14 0.56
C ASN A 122 6.69 7.64 0.50
N GLY A 123 6.66 7.08 -0.70
CA GLY A 123 6.99 5.68 -0.89
C GLY A 123 6.32 5.05 -2.08
N VAL A 124 6.68 3.80 -2.32
CA VAL A 124 6.20 3.00 -3.45
C VAL A 124 5.86 1.62 -2.95
N ARG A 125 4.61 1.20 -3.15
CA ARG A 125 4.18 -0.16 -2.82
C ARG A 125 4.67 -1.12 -3.87
N LEU A 126 5.40 -2.14 -3.44
CA LEU A 126 5.94 -3.20 -4.28
C LEU A 126 5.14 -4.48 -4.12
N PHE A 127 4.49 -4.89 -5.19
CA PHE A 127 3.69 -6.12 -5.27
C PHE A 127 4.38 -7.16 -6.14
N VAL A 128 4.14 -8.44 -5.83
CA VAL A 128 4.53 -9.57 -6.67
C VAL A 128 3.39 -10.57 -6.73
N HIS A 129 3.36 -11.42 -7.76
CA HIS A 129 2.41 -12.55 -7.79
C HIS A 129 2.59 -13.42 -6.54
N ARG A 130 1.47 -13.83 -5.92
CA ARG A 130 1.46 -14.64 -4.69
C ARG A 130 2.33 -15.89 -4.79
N GLU A 131 2.30 -16.57 -5.93
CA GLU A 131 3.09 -17.78 -6.18
C GLU A 131 4.61 -17.54 -6.05
N ALA A 132 5.07 -16.33 -6.35
CA ALA A 132 6.46 -15.91 -6.27
C ALA A 132 6.79 -15.13 -4.98
N ALA A 133 5.81 -14.93 -4.08
CA ALA A 133 5.98 -14.06 -2.91
C ALA A 133 7.08 -14.54 -1.97
N THR A 134 7.14 -15.85 -1.68
CA THR A 134 8.19 -16.43 -0.83
C THR A 134 9.57 -16.21 -1.44
N GLN A 135 9.74 -16.56 -2.71
CA GLN A 135 11.02 -16.38 -3.41
C GLN A 135 11.44 -14.91 -3.46
N ALA A 136 10.49 -14.00 -3.71
CA ALA A 136 10.78 -12.58 -3.74
C ALA A 136 11.17 -12.03 -2.36
N ARG A 137 10.52 -12.48 -1.27
CA ARG A 137 10.91 -12.12 0.10
C ARG A 137 12.34 -12.60 0.40
N ASP A 138 12.66 -13.84 0.06
CA ASP A 138 14.00 -14.40 0.27
C ASP A 138 15.06 -13.64 -0.53
N TYR A 139 14.75 -13.27 -1.77
CA TYR A 139 15.61 -12.45 -2.63
C TYR A 139 15.92 -11.08 -2.01
N LEU A 140 14.90 -10.41 -1.46
CA LEU A 140 15.04 -9.10 -0.83
C LEU A 140 15.80 -9.18 0.50
N LYS A 141 15.51 -10.19 1.33
CA LYS A 141 16.22 -10.43 2.61
C LYS A 141 17.70 -10.74 2.39
N ALA A 142 18.03 -11.57 1.40
CA ALA A 142 19.43 -11.92 1.10
C ALA A 142 20.30 -10.73 0.66
N ARG A 143 19.70 -9.58 0.41
CA ARG A 143 20.37 -8.34 -0.01
C ARG A 143 20.22 -7.21 1.01
N ASP A 144 19.72 -7.52 2.20
CA ASP A 144 19.44 -6.57 3.27
C ASP A 144 18.52 -5.40 2.81
N LEU A 145 17.61 -5.69 1.86
CA LEU A 145 16.65 -4.70 1.35
C LEU A 145 15.35 -4.67 2.15
N ILE A 146 15.03 -5.76 2.87
CA ILE A 146 13.92 -5.84 3.81
C ILE A 146 14.36 -6.65 5.04
N GLU A 147 13.75 -6.37 6.20
CA GLU A 147 13.95 -7.13 7.45
C GLU A 147 13.29 -8.54 7.40
#